data_AF-A0AAF1K8T6-F1
#
_entry.id   AF-A0AAF1K8T6-F1
#
_cell.length_a   1.000
_cell.length_b   1.000
_cell.length_c   1.000
_cell.angle_alpha   90.00
_cell.angle_beta   90.00
_cell.angle_gamma   90.00
#
_symmetry.space_group_name_H-M   'P 1'
#
loop_
_entity.id
_entity.type
_entity.pdbx_description
1 polymer ?
#
loop_
_entity_poly.entity_id
_entity_poly.type
_entity_poly.pdbx_seq_one_letter_code
_entity_poly.pdbx_strand_id
1 'polypeptide(L)' 'MGEMRIRIEDRLLNKLESLAQLNNRSVEDQASALLRHALEDQQASEPFSSIAKRIAAMTPKGIQQPDSLAMLKEDRSR' A
#
# COMPACT_ATOMS: atom_id res chain seq x y z
N MET A 1 -13.41 -17.46 -18.12
CA MET A 1 -12.83 -17.24 -16.79
C MET A 1 -12.34 -18.59 -16.29
N GLY A 2 -11.09 -18.69 -15.83
CA GLY A 2 -10.53 -19.95 -15.33
C GLY A 2 -10.98 -20.24 -13.90
N GLU A 3 -11.05 -21.52 -13.53
CA GLU A 3 -11.36 -21.96 -12.16
C GLU A 3 -10.05 -22.30 -11.44
N MET A 4 -9.89 -21.82 -10.20
CA MET A 4 -8.71 -22.05 -9.38
C MET A 4 -9.14 -22.64 -8.04
N ARG A 5 -8.57 -23.79 -7.68
CA ARG A 5 -8.79 -24.42 -6.37
C ARG A 5 -7.60 -24.14 -5.47
N ILE A 6 -7.83 -23.40 -4.39
CA ILE A 6 -6.83 -23.07 -3.38
C ILE A 6 -7.20 -23.79 -2.09
N ARG A 7 -6.22 -24.42 -1.44
CA ARG A 7 -6.38 -24.90 -0.06
C ARG A 7 -5.93 -23.79 0.88
N ILE A 8 -6.79 -23.42 1.81
CA ILE A 8 -6.52 -22.40 2.82
C ILE A 8 -6.82 -22.98 4.20
N GLU A 9 -6.21 -22.40 5.22
CA GLU A 9 -6.50 -22.76 6.61
C GLU A 9 -7.93 -22.35 7.00
N ASP A 10 -8.57 -23.14 7.86
CA ASP A 10 -9.95 -22.91 8.32
C ASP A 10 -10.12 -21.52 8.96
N ARG A 11 -9.09 -21.03 9.67
CA ARG A 11 -9.10 -19.69 10.25
C ARG A 11 -9.22 -18.60 9.18
N LEU A 12 -8.59 -18.80 8.02
CA LEU A 12 -8.66 -17.86 6.91
C LEU A 12 -10.04 -17.90 6.25
N LEU A 13 -10.60 -19.09 6.07
CA LEU A 13 -11.95 -19.30 5.55
C LEU A 13 -12.98 -18.54 6.40
N ASN A 14 -12.97 -18.75 7.72
CA ASN A 14 -13.90 -18.08 8.65
C ASN A 14 -13.80 -16.55 8.57
N LYS A 15 -12.58 -16.02 8.38
CA LYS A 15 -12.35 -14.58 8.23
C LYS A 15 -12.88 -14.07 6.89
N LEU A 16 -12.71 -14.83 5.81
CA LEU A 16 -13.27 -14.52 4.49
C LEU A 16 -14.81 -14.53 4.52
N GLU A 17 -15.42 -15.51 5.18
CA GLU A 17 -16.88 -15.57 5.34
C GLU A 17 -17.42 -14.38 6.13
N SER A 18 -16.75 -14.02 7.23
CA SER A 18 -17.12 -12.85 8.02
C SER A 18 -17.04 -11.56 7.20
N LEU A 19 -15.98 -11.41 6.39
CA LEU A 19 -15.82 -10.27 5.49
C LEU A 19 -16.84 -10.27 4.34
N ALA A 20 -17.20 -11.44 3.81
CA ALA A 20 -18.20 -11.58 2.77
C ALA A 20 -19.59 -11.17 3.29
N GLN A 21 -19.95 -11.59 4.50
CA GLN A 21 -21.19 -11.17 5.18
C GLN A 21 -21.22 -9.65 5.40
N LEU A 22 -20.14 -9.08 5.93
CA LEU A 22 -20.07 -7.63 6.17
C LEU A 22 -20.23 -6.80 4.89
N ASN A 23 -19.76 -7.31 3.75
CA ASN A 23 -19.82 -6.62 2.47
C ASN A 23 -21.05 -7.02 1.62
N ASN A 24 -21.96 -7.84 2.15
CA ASN A 24 -23.12 -8.40 1.42
C ASN A 24 -22.73 -9.02 0.07
N ARG A 25 -21.67 -9.84 0.06
CA ARG A 25 -21.16 -10.53 -1.14
C ARG A 25 -20.96 -12.01 -0.89
N SER A 26 -20.83 -12.78 -1.97
CA SER A 26 -20.41 -14.17 -1.89
C SER A 26 -18.95 -14.26 -1.43
N VAL A 27 -18.56 -15.42 -0.90
CA VAL A 27 -17.18 -15.68 -0.48
C VAL A 27 -16.25 -15.66 -1.70
N GLU A 28 -16.70 -16.17 -2.86
CA GLU A 28 -15.91 -16.12 -4.09
C GLU A 28 -15.70 -14.68 -4.58
N ASP A 29 -16.75 -13.86 -4.57
CA ASP A 29 -16.65 -12.46 -4.99
C ASP A 29 -15.74 -11.67 -4.05
N GLN A 30 -15.84 -11.91 -2.74
CA GLN A 30 -14.98 -11.27 -1.76
C GLN A 30 -13.52 -11.68 -1.93
N ALA A 31 -13.25 -12.96 -2.17
CA ALA A 31 -11.90 -13.46 -2.46
C ALA A 31 -11.35 -12.84 -3.75
N SER A 32 -12.17 -12.74 -4.80
CA SER A 32 -11.77 -12.11 -6.06
C SER A 32 -11.45 -10.62 -5.89
N ALA A 33 -12.24 -9.90 -5.10
CA ALA A 33 -12.03 -8.48 -4.82
C ALA A 33 -10.74 -8.25 -4.02
N LEU A 34 -10.48 -9.08 -3.00
CA LEU A 34 -9.24 -9.02 -2.23
C LEU A 34 -8.02 -9.33 -3.09
N LEU A 35 -8.09 -10.33 -3.97
CA LEU A 35 -6.99 -10.66 -4.88
C LEU A 35 -6.72 -9.54 -5.89
N ARG A 36 -7.76 -8.89 -6.43
CA ARG A 36 -7.59 -7.72 -7.30
C ARG A 36 -6.94 -6.56 -6.56
N HIS A 37 -7.43 -6.23 -5.37
CA HIS A 37 -6.86 -5.17 -4.55
C HIS A 37 -5.38 -5.44 -4.22
N ALA A 38 -5.03 -6.68 -3.88
CA ALA A 38 -3.65 -7.05 -3.59
C ALA A 38 -2.72 -6.89 -4.81
N LEU A 39 -3.23 -7.13 -6.04
CA LEU A 39 -2.48 -6.92 -7.27
C LEU A 39 -2.35 -5.43 -7.63
N GLU A 40 -3.41 -4.64 -7.42
CA GLU A 40 -3.40 -3.20 -7.66
C GLU A 40 -2.46 -2.47 -6.69
N ASP A 41 -2.44 -2.85 -5.40
CA ASP A 41 -1.51 -2.31 -4.41
C ASP A 41 -0.04 -2.61 -4.77
N GLN A 42 0.24 -3.79 -5.33
CA GLN A 42 1.58 -4.13 -5.81
C GLN A 42 2.02 -3.29 -7.00
N GLN A 43 1.08 -2.89 -7.87
CA GLN A 43 1.37 -2.02 -9.01
C GLN A 43 1.46 -0.54 -8.64
N ALA A 44 0.71 -0.08 -7.62
CA ALA A 44 0.62 1.32 -7.24
C ALA A 44 1.78 1.80 -6.35
N SER A 45 2.49 0.90 -5.67
CA SER A 45 3.57 1.30 -4.78
C SER A 45 4.88 1.52 -5.56
N GLU A 46 5.13 2.76 -5.98
CA GLU A 46 6.50 3.20 -6.27
C GLU A 46 7.32 2.92 -5.01
N PRO A 47 8.37 2.07 -5.06
CA PRO A 47 9.13 1.73 -3.87
C PRO A 47 9.67 3.02 -3.26
N PHE A 48 9.60 3.18 -1.93
CA PHE A 48 10.07 4.42 -1.27
C PHE A 48 11.49 4.84 -1.69
N SER A 49 12.32 3.88 -2.11
CA SER A 49 13.64 4.11 -2.69
C SER A 49 13.62 4.86 -4.05
N SER A 50 12.64 4.63 -4.92
CA SER A 50 12.48 5.38 -6.17
C SER A 50 11.99 6.81 -5.90
N ILE A 51 11.06 6.98 -4.98
CA ILE A 51 10.60 8.30 -4.52
C ILE A 51 11.78 9.10 -3.93
N ALA A 52 12.56 8.47 -3.05
CA ALA A 52 13.74 9.10 -2.46
C ALA A 52 14.79 9.50 -3.51
N LYS A 53 15.05 8.65 -4.51
CA LYS A 53 15.94 8.99 -5.64
C LYS A 53 15.42 10.17 -6.46
N ARG A 54 14.12 10.22 -6.74
CA ARG A 54 13.49 11.32 -7.48
C ARG A 54 13.59 12.63 -6.70
N ILE A 55 13.31 12.62 -5.40
CA ILE A 55 13.48 13.80 -4.52
C ILE A 55 14.96 14.23 -4.48
N ALA A 56 15.89 13.29 -4.35
CA ALA A 56 17.32 13.59 -4.35
C ALA A 56 17.83 14.15 -5.68
N ALA A 57 17.23 13.75 -6.81
CA ALA A 57 17.54 14.30 -8.12
C ALA A 57 16.95 15.71 -8.32
N MET A 58 15.79 15.98 -7.72
CA MET A 58 15.13 17.31 -7.77
C MET A 58 15.67 18.30 -6.73
N THR A 59 16.43 17.84 -5.73
CA THR A 59 17.00 18.69 -4.68
C THR A 59 18.51 18.82 -4.88
N PRO A 60 19.03 19.98 -5.31
CA PRO A 60 20.46 20.16 -5.51
C PRO A 60 21.22 19.93 -4.20
N LYS A 61 22.24 19.06 -4.24
CA LYS A 61 23.14 18.86 -3.10
C LYS A 61 24.09 20.06 -2.98
N GLY A 62 24.24 20.60 -1.77
CA GLY A 62 25.23 21.63 -1.47
C GLY A 62 24.73 23.08 -1.55
N ILE A 63 23.44 23.31 -1.83
CA ILE A 63 22.85 24.65 -1.68
C ILE A 63 22.45 24.84 -0.22
N GLN A 64 23.01 25.86 0.44
CA GLN A 64 22.54 26.28 1.76
C GLN A 64 21.06 26.63 1.66
N GLN A 65 20.22 25.81 2.30
CA GLN A 65 18.80 26.13 2.39
C GLN A 65 18.65 27.39 3.25
N PRO A 66 17.87 28.38 2.83
CA PRO A 66 17.65 29.59 3.61
C PRO A 66 17.07 29.26 5.00
N ASP A 67 17.39 30.08 6.00
CA ASP A 67 17.06 29.85 7.43
C ASP A 67 15.57 29.54 7.68
N SER A 68 14.66 30.03 6.82
CA SER A 68 13.24 29.72 6.88
C SER A 68 12.90 28.23 6.73
N LEU A 69 13.73 27.45 6.03
CA LEU A 69 13.58 25.99 5.91
C LEU A 69 14.23 25.23 7.07
N ALA A 70 15.19 25.83 7.78
CA ALA A 70 15.80 25.23 8.97
C ALA A 70 14.79 25.15 10.13
N MET A 71 14.02 26.23 10.33
CA MET A 71 12.96 26.29 11.36
C MET A 71 11.88 25.21 11.16
N LEU A 72 11.51 24.92 9.90
CA LEU A 72 10.53 23.87 9.56
C LEU A 72 11.00 22.44 9.86
N LYS A 73 12.32 22.19 9.86
CA LYS A 73 12.89 20.88 10.22
C LYS A 73 12.95 20.68 11.73
N GLU A 74 13.26 21.74 12.47
CA GLU A 74 13.34 21.73 13.92
C GLU A 74 11.98 21.42 14.55
N ASP A 75 10.91 22.01 14.02
CA ASP A 75 9.54 21.79 14.48
C ASP A 75 9.00 20.38 14.17
N ARG A 76 9.54 19.73 13.12
CA ARG A 76 9.17 18.35 12.74
C ARG A 76 9.88 17.28 13.58
N SER A 77 10.89 17.67 14.36
CA SER A 77 11.75 16.78 15.16
C SER A 77 11.40 16.79 16.65
N ARG A 78 10.29 17.44 17.02
CA ARG A 78 9.79 17.59 18.39
C ARG A 78 8.67 16.61 18.72
#